data_AF-A0A1I9G9N7-F1
#
_entry.id   AF-A0A1I9G9N7-F1
#
_cell.length_a   1.000
_cell.length_b   1.000
_cell.length_c   1.000
_cell.angle_alpha   90.00
_cell.angle_beta   90.00
_cell.angle_gamma   90.00
#
_symmetry.space_group_name_H-M   'P 1'
#
loop_
_entity.id
_entity.type
_entity.pdbx_description
1 polymer ?
#
loop_
_entity_poly.entity_id
_entity_poly.type
_entity_poly.pdbx_seq_one_letter_code
_entity_poly.pdbx_strand_id
1 'polypeptide(L)'
;VGSAFTFSCRPPYSLIGKSSYDDRTIRCNVDGNWDLGDLRCEGPVCVDPGFPDDGQIQLESVEEGAQAKFTCNRAGYKPFPSDTINCTLGTACVLAEDVGISSGFIPDGAFADNSDSTTWGYEPHKARLSSTGWCGSKDAFIFLSVDLQRIYTLTTLRMAGVAGSGHLRGHITKMQLFYKVQYSQNYDTYPIVCYVFVFLFF
;
A
#
# COMPACT_ATOMS: atom_id res chain seq x y z
N VAL A 1 -37.05 -32.74 -13.26
CA VAL A 1 -37.56 -32.39 -11.92
C VAL A 1 -37.11 -33.46 -10.94
N GLY A 2 -36.55 -33.08 -9.79
CA GLY A 2 -36.10 -34.04 -8.76
C GLY A 2 -34.59 -34.35 -8.73
N SER A 3 -33.78 -33.70 -9.57
CA SER A 3 -32.32 -33.69 -9.39
C SER A 3 -31.95 -32.76 -8.24
N ALA A 4 -31.00 -33.19 -7.41
CA ALA A 4 -30.54 -32.45 -6.26
C ALA A 4 -29.01 -32.41 -6.20
N PHE A 5 -28.45 -31.25 -5.85
CA PHE A 5 -27.02 -31.05 -5.66
C PHE A 5 -26.76 -30.42 -4.29
N THR A 6 -25.64 -30.80 -3.67
CA THR A 6 -25.20 -30.17 -2.42
C THR A 6 -24.41 -28.91 -2.75
N PHE A 7 -24.87 -27.77 -2.23
CA PHE A 7 -24.17 -26.51 -2.35
C PHE A 7 -22.94 -26.51 -1.41
N SER A 8 -21.79 -26.11 -1.93
CA SER A 8 -20.54 -26.03 -1.17
C SER A 8 -19.68 -24.88 -1.68
N CYS A 9 -19.06 -24.14 -0.77
CA CYS A 9 -18.16 -23.04 -1.10
C CYS A 9 -16.70 -23.50 -1.13
N ARG A 10 -15.90 -22.85 -1.98
CA ARG A 10 -14.45 -23.05 -2.00
C ARG A 10 -13.81 -22.36 -0.78
N PRO A 11 -12.88 -22.97 -0.05
CA PRO A 11 -12.12 -22.27 0.99
C PRO A 11 -11.39 -21.04 0.42
N PRO A 12 -11.35 -19.89 1.12
CA PRO A 12 -11.77 -19.59 2.50
C PRO A 12 -13.24 -19.15 2.64
N TYR A 13 -14.07 -19.27 1.61
CA TYR A 13 -15.48 -18.91 1.70
C TYR A 13 -16.28 -19.93 2.51
N SER A 14 -17.16 -19.41 3.35
CA SER A 14 -18.10 -20.16 4.17
C SER A 14 -19.51 -20.08 3.59
N LEU A 15 -20.23 -21.19 3.68
CA LEU A 15 -21.61 -21.29 3.22
C LEU A 15 -22.53 -20.67 4.26
N ILE A 16 -23.29 -19.65 3.87
CA ILE A 16 -24.26 -18.93 4.70
C ILE A 16 -25.63 -19.04 4.05
N GLY A 17 -26.68 -19.04 4.88
CA GLY A 17 -28.06 -19.18 4.42
C GLY A 17 -28.48 -20.63 4.25
N LYS A 18 -29.68 -20.82 3.68
CA LYS A 18 -30.37 -22.11 3.59
C LYS A 18 -31.25 -22.17 2.35
N SER A 19 -31.50 -23.37 1.83
CA SER A 19 -32.49 -23.59 0.77
C SER A 19 -33.90 -23.33 1.30
N SER A 20 -34.90 -23.33 0.41
CA SER A 20 -36.32 -23.26 0.80
C SER A 20 -36.78 -24.40 1.73
N TYR A 21 -35.97 -25.47 1.86
CA TYR A 21 -36.21 -26.63 2.73
C TYR A 21 -35.32 -26.66 3.98
N ASP A 22 -34.70 -25.52 4.35
CA ASP A 22 -33.83 -25.37 5.52
C ASP A 22 -32.54 -26.23 5.48
N ASP A 23 -32.13 -26.68 4.28
CA ASP A 23 -30.93 -27.50 4.05
C ASP A 23 -29.90 -26.80 3.15
N ARG A 24 -28.79 -27.48 2.84
CA ARG A 24 -27.72 -27.02 1.91
C ARG A 24 -27.84 -27.66 0.53
N THR A 25 -29.01 -28.19 0.18
CA THR A 25 -29.23 -28.96 -1.03
C THR A 25 -30.17 -28.21 -1.96
N ILE A 26 -29.68 -27.88 -3.15
CA ILE A 26 -30.48 -27.28 -4.21
C ILE A 26 -31.15 -28.38 -5.03
N ARG A 27 -32.41 -28.18 -5.38
CA ARG A 27 -33.37 -29.07 -6.02
C ARG A 27 -33.99 -28.34 -7.21
N CYS A 28 -34.09 -29.04 -8.33
CA CYS A 28 -34.73 -28.50 -9.53
C CYS A 28 -36.25 -28.59 -9.40
N ASN A 29 -36.92 -27.43 -9.38
CA ASN A 29 -38.38 -27.30 -9.31
C ASN A 29 -39.06 -27.71 -10.62
N VAL A 30 -40.39 -27.84 -10.56
CA VAL A 30 -41.23 -28.13 -11.74
C VAL A 30 -41.14 -27.03 -12.80
N ASP A 31 -40.82 -25.81 -12.39
CA ASP A 31 -40.67 -24.63 -13.24
C ASP A 31 -39.32 -24.59 -13.99
N GLY A 32 -38.46 -25.59 -13.76
CA GLY A 32 -37.11 -25.67 -14.32
C GLY A 32 -36.07 -24.80 -13.61
N ASN A 33 -36.47 -24.00 -12.61
CA ASN A 33 -35.57 -23.20 -11.80
C ASN A 33 -35.04 -23.98 -10.57
N TRP A 34 -33.87 -23.60 -10.07
CA TRP A 34 -33.27 -24.16 -8.87
C TRP A 34 -33.68 -23.38 -7.61
N ASP A 35 -33.97 -24.08 -6.51
CA ASP A 35 -34.34 -23.48 -5.22
C ASP A 35 -33.11 -23.10 -4.37
N LEU A 36 -32.41 -22.04 -4.77
CA LEU A 36 -31.24 -21.59 -4.01
C LEU A 36 -31.61 -21.05 -2.61
N GLY A 37 -32.85 -20.61 -2.39
CA GLY A 37 -33.24 -19.95 -1.15
C GLY A 37 -32.32 -18.75 -0.87
N ASP A 38 -31.76 -18.72 0.34
CA ASP A 38 -30.80 -17.70 0.79
C ASP A 38 -29.34 -18.19 0.76
N LEU A 39 -29.06 -19.36 0.16
CA LEU A 39 -27.72 -19.93 0.09
C LEU A 39 -26.76 -19.01 -0.67
N ARG A 40 -25.67 -18.63 -0.02
CA ARG A 40 -24.60 -17.81 -0.57
C ARG A 40 -23.25 -18.18 0.03
N CYS A 41 -22.18 -17.80 -0.65
CA CYS A 41 -20.82 -17.93 -0.14
C CYS A 41 -20.34 -16.58 0.38
N GLU A 42 -20.06 -16.49 1.67
CA GLU A 42 -19.47 -15.30 2.30
C GLU A 42 -18.04 -15.62 2.73
N GLY A 43 -17.12 -14.67 2.58
CA GLY A 43 -15.71 -14.92 2.86
C GLY A 43 -14.92 -13.63 2.98
N PRO A 44 -13.58 -13.73 2.99
CA PRO A 44 -12.74 -12.56 3.12
C PRO A 44 -12.89 -11.65 1.91
N VAL A 45 -12.96 -10.35 2.19
CA VAL A 45 -12.92 -9.27 1.21
C VAL A 45 -11.59 -8.53 1.34
N CYS A 46 -11.17 -7.86 0.27
CA CYS A 46 -10.02 -6.96 0.35
C CYS A 46 -10.36 -5.72 1.18
N VAL A 47 -9.33 -5.11 1.75
CA VAL A 47 -9.47 -3.80 2.37
C VAL A 47 -9.51 -2.74 1.27
N ASP A 48 -10.35 -1.72 1.43
CA ASP A 48 -10.37 -0.57 0.53
C ASP A 48 -8.97 0.08 0.52
N PRO A 49 -8.30 0.20 -0.64
CA PRO A 49 -6.97 0.80 -0.75
C PRO A 49 -6.95 2.30 -0.44
N GLY A 50 -8.11 2.94 -0.30
CA GLY A 50 -8.24 4.36 -0.03
C GLY A 50 -7.98 5.24 -1.26
N PHE A 51 -7.82 6.54 -1.02
CA PHE A 51 -7.69 7.53 -2.08
C PHE A 51 -6.24 8.04 -2.17
N PRO A 52 -5.62 8.05 -3.36
CA PRO A 52 -4.32 8.68 -3.54
C PRO A 52 -4.42 10.21 -3.41
N ASP A 53 -3.42 10.84 -2.78
CA ASP A 53 -3.31 12.29 -2.73
C ASP A 53 -3.25 12.88 -4.15
N ASP A 54 -4.15 13.81 -4.46
CA ASP A 54 -4.28 14.44 -5.78
C ASP A 54 -4.48 13.44 -6.95
N GLY A 55 -5.16 12.33 -6.65
CA GLY A 55 -5.64 11.38 -7.63
C GLY A 55 -7.09 10.99 -7.40
N GLN A 56 -7.60 10.11 -8.25
CA GLN A 56 -8.92 9.49 -8.13
C GLN A 56 -8.78 7.98 -8.22
N ILE A 57 -9.71 7.30 -7.55
CA ILE A 57 -9.86 5.84 -7.63
C ILE A 57 -11.23 5.51 -8.20
N GLN A 58 -11.27 4.53 -9.09
CA GLN A 58 -12.48 3.88 -9.58
C GLN A 58 -12.49 2.47 -8.99
N LEU A 59 -13.41 2.22 -8.06
CA LEU A 59 -13.57 0.95 -7.37
C LEU A 59 -15.07 0.66 -7.26
N GLU A 60 -15.51 -0.50 -7.75
CA GLU A 60 -16.91 -0.92 -7.72
C GLU A 60 -17.23 -1.81 -6.52
N SER A 61 -16.31 -2.70 -6.15
CA SER A 61 -16.44 -3.60 -5.00
C SER A 61 -15.06 -3.97 -4.44
N VAL A 62 -15.04 -4.60 -3.26
CA VAL A 62 -13.82 -5.11 -2.61
C VAL A 62 -13.80 -6.64 -2.55
N GLU A 63 -14.66 -7.30 -3.31
CA GLU A 63 -14.76 -8.76 -3.36
C GLU A 63 -13.65 -9.37 -4.23
N GLU A 64 -13.42 -10.68 -4.11
CA GLU A 64 -12.43 -11.37 -4.95
C GLU A 64 -12.72 -11.15 -6.44
N GLY A 65 -11.69 -10.78 -7.19
CA GLY A 65 -11.79 -10.46 -8.61
C GLY A 65 -12.10 -8.99 -8.90
N ALA A 66 -12.40 -8.18 -7.88
CA ALA A 66 -12.56 -6.74 -8.05
C ALA A 66 -11.24 -6.08 -8.46
N GLN A 67 -11.33 -5.03 -9.28
CA GLN A 67 -10.19 -4.24 -9.73
C GLN A 67 -10.40 -2.78 -9.36
N ALA A 68 -9.44 -2.21 -8.62
CA ALA A 68 -9.38 -0.77 -8.40
C ALA A 68 -8.50 -0.14 -9.48
N LYS A 69 -8.97 0.95 -10.09
CA LYS A 69 -8.20 1.74 -11.05
C LYS A 69 -7.88 3.13 -10.49
N PHE A 70 -6.60 3.47 -10.47
CA PHE A 70 -6.11 4.76 -10.01
C PHE A 70 -5.87 5.70 -11.19
N THR A 71 -6.03 6.99 -10.94
CA THR A 71 -5.72 8.07 -11.89
C THR A 71 -5.15 9.26 -11.12
N CYS A 72 -4.29 10.06 -11.77
CA CYS A 72 -3.74 11.28 -11.19
C CYS A 72 -4.41 12.50 -11.81
N ASN A 73 -4.75 13.51 -11.00
CA ASN A 73 -5.43 14.71 -11.51
C ASN A 73 -4.46 15.66 -12.25
N ARG A 74 -3.17 15.64 -11.89
CA ARG A 74 -2.16 16.51 -12.51
C ARG A 74 -1.79 16.03 -13.91
N ALA A 75 -1.81 16.96 -14.86
CA ALA A 75 -1.39 16.69 -16.24
C ALA A 75 0.06 16.18 -16.30
N GLY A 76 0.28 15.06 -17.01
CA GLY A 76 1.59 14.43 -17.15
C GLY A 76 1.98 13.45 -16.04
N TYR A 77 1.19 13.36 -14.97
CA TYR A 77 1.38 12.38 -13.89
C TYR A 77 0.56 11.13 -14.18
N LYS A 78 1.13 9.97 -13.87
CA LYS A 78 0.48 8.67 -14.03
C LYS A 78 0.71 7.81 -12.80
N PRO A 79 -0.26 6.96 -12.43
CA PRO A 79 -0.05 5.96 -11.39
C PRO A 79 1.11 5.04 -11.74
N PHE A 80 1.85 4.63 -10.73
CA PHE A 80 3.01 3.75 -10.84
C PHE A 80 3.16 3.01 -9.51
N PRO A 81 3.40 1.69 -9.46
CA PRO A 81 3.77 0.74 -10.53
C PRO A 81 2.72 0.49 -11.61
N SER A 82 1.47 0.51 -11.20
CA SER A 82 0.31 0.09 -11.95
C SER A 82 -0.79 1.09 -11.69
N ASP A 83 -1.60 1.35 -12.70
CA ASP A 83 -2.85 2.06 -12.55
C ASP A 83 -3.97 1.16 -12.04
N THR A 84 -3.70 -0.13 -11.83
CA THR A 84 -4.69 -1.10 -11.34
C THR A 84 -4.16 -2.00 -10.23
N ILE A 85 -5.04 -2.35 -9.30
CA ILE A 85 -4.83 -3.38 -8.27
C ILE A 85 -6.00 -4.35 -8.29
N ASN A 86 -5.70 -5.65 -8.17
CA ASN A 86 -6.71 -6.70 -8.20
C ASN A 86 -6.87 -7.31 -6.80
N CYS A 87 -8.11 -7.49 -6.36
CA CYS A 87 -8.40 -8.24 -5.15
C CYS A 87 -8.27 -9.74 -5.45
N THR A 88 -7.27 -10.39 -4.84
CA THR A 88 -6.99 -11.81 -5.05
C THR A 88 -6.73 -12.52 -3.73
N LEU A 89 -7.29 -13.72 -3.57
CA LEU A 89 -7.11 -14.52 -2.38
C LEU A 89 -5.66 -14.96 -2.19
N GLY A 90 -5.18 -14.91 -0.95
CA GLY A 90 -3.81 -15.31 -0.60
C GLY A 90 -2.74 -14.26 -0.85
N THR A 91 -3.11 -13.08 -1.38
CA THR A 91 -2.24 -11.91 -1.27
C THR A 91 -2.28 -11.40 0.17
N ALA A 92 -1.11 -11.16 0.76
CA ALA A 92 -1.05 -10.50 2.05
C ALA A 92 -1.67 -9.11 1.87
N CYS A 93 -2.81 -8.85 2.54
CA CYS A 93 -3.28 -7.48 2.72
C CYS A 93 -2.22 -6.77 3.55
N VAL A 94 -1.33 -6.08 2.87
CA VAL A 94 -0.40 -5.18 3.51
C VAL A 94 -1.24 -3.99 3.94
N LEU A 95 -1.79 -4.03 5.16
CA LEU A 95 -2.15 -2.80 5.86
C LEU A 95 -0.85 -2.01 6.00
N ALA A 96 -0.53 -1.21 4.98
CA ALA A 96 0.54 -0.24 5.01
C ALA A 96 0.01 0.96 5.76
N GLU A 97 -0.18 0.79 7.07
CA GLU A 97 -0.34 1.94 7.94
C GLU A 97 0.97 2.72 7.90
N ASP A 98 0.89 4.04 7.71
CA ASP A 98 2.08 4.89 7.80
C ASP A 98 2.69 4.64 9.18
N VAL A 99 4.00 4.38 9.24
CA VAL A 99 4.77 4.18 10.49
C VAL A 99 4.72 5.40 11.42
N GLY A 100 4.05 6.47 10.99
CA GLY A 100 3.79 7.70 11.68
C GLY A 100 4.88 8.73 11.43
N ILE A 101 5.57 8.63 10.29
CA ILE A 101 6.51 9.66 9.81
C ILE A 101 5.70 10.89 9.41
N SER A 102 4.59 10.74 8.69
CA SER A 102 3.80 11.90 8.24
C SER A 102 2.97 12.53 9.36
N SER A 103 2.52 11.72 10.33
CA SER A 103 1.66 12.13 11.45
C SER A 103 2.41 12.74 12.64
N GLY A 104 3.74 12.68 12.65
CA GLY A 104 4.55 13.19 13.76
C GLY A 104 4.73 12.21 14.93
N PHE A 105 4.28 10.95 14.78
CA PHE A 105 4.49 9.91 15.79
C PHE A 105 5.97 9.61 16.00
N ILE A 106 6.74 9.54 14.91
CA ILE A 106 8.21 9.54 14.98
C ILE A 106 8.66 10.97 15.27
N PRO A 107 9.37 11.25 16.38
CA PRO A 107 9.72 12.61 16.77
C PRO A 107 10.81 13.19 15.88
N ASP A 108 10.93 14.53 15.84
CA ASP A 108 11.91 15.22 14.99
C ASP A 108 13.36 14.84 15.32
N GLY A 109 13.66 14.54 16.58
CA GLY A 109 14.99 14.08 17.01
C GLY A 109 15.39 12.70 16.51
N ALA A 110 14.48 11.95 15.89
CA ALA A 110 14.78 10.66 15.27
C ALA A 110 15.35 10.79 13.85
N PHE A 111 15.35 11.99 13.27
CA PHE A 111 15.87 12.26 11.94
C PHE A 111 17.27 12.87 12.03
N ALA A 112 18.24 12.28 11.35
CA ALA A 112 19.60 12.77 11.30
C ALA A 112 20.19 12.57 9.90
N ASP A 113 21.04 13.50 9.46
CA ASP A 113 21.77 13.42 8.20
C ASP A 113 23.27 13.56 8.39
N ASN A 114 24.03 13.44 7.30
CA ASN A 114 25.48 13.61 7.29
C ASN A 114 25.95 14.88 6.56
N SER A 115 25.06 15.85 6.44
CA SER A 115 25.31 17.12 5.77
C SER A 115 26.35 17.95 6.52
N ASP A 116 27.21 18.63 5.78
CA ASP A 116 28.24 19.48 6.38
C ASP A 116 27.65 20.79 6.92
N SER A 117 26.48 21.20 6.44
CA SER A 117 25.69 22.34 6.89
C SER A 117 24.20 22.06 6.76
N THR A 118 23.39 22.59 7.69
CA THR A 118 21.93 22.46 7.63
C THR A 118 21.34 23.62 6.84
N THR A 119 20.52 23.31 5.83
CA THR A 119 19.77 24.32 5.10
C THR A 119 18.51 24.70 5.87
N TRP A 120 18.31 25.99 6.12
CA TRP A 120 17.15 26.49 6.85
C TRP A 120 15.83 26.16 6.13
N GLY A 121 14.89 25.55 6.85
CA GLY A 121 13.61 25.09 6.32
C GLY A 121 13.68 23.76 5.54
N TYR A 122 14.84 23.13 5.48
CA TYR A 122 15.08 21.83 4.86
C TYR A 122 15.87 20.89 5.79
N GLU A 123 15.65 21.03 7.09
CA GLU A 123 16.27 20.21 8.13
C GLU A 123 15.88 18.73 7.99
N PRO A 124 16.63 17.78 8.56
CA PRO A 124 16.35 16.34 8.42
C PRO A 124 14.92 15.91 8.74
N HIS A 125 14.31 16.47 9.79
CA HIS A 125 12.93 16.17 10.20
C HIS A 125 11.86 16.74 9.25
N LYS A 126 12.24 17.64 8.33
CA LYS A 126 11.39 18.14 7.26
C LYS A 126 11.30 17.18 6.07
N ALA A 127 12.00 16.05 6.11
CA ALA A 127 11.87 14.98 5.10
C ALA A 127 10.49 14.33 5.04
N ARG A 128 9.60 14.60 6.00
CA ARG A 128 8.21 14.13 6.01
C ARG A 128 7.47 14.63 4.77
N LEU A 129 6.59 13.79 4.21
CA LEU A 129 5.73 14.19 3.08
C LEU A 129 4.77 15.32 3.43
N SER A 130 4.47 15.50 4.72
CA SER A 130 3.69 16.61 5.25
C SER A 130 4.47 17.92 5.39
N SER A 131 5.73 17.98 4.96
CA SER A 131 6.62 19.12 5.18
C SER A 131 7.33 19.61 3.91
N THR A 132 8.27 20.53 4.07
CA THR A 132 8.98 21.22 2.97
C THR A 132 10.00 20.34 2.23
N GLY A 133 10.42 19.22 2.83
CA GLY A 133 11.44 18.32 2.33
C GLY A 133 12.80 18.51 3.01
N TRP A 134 13.74 17.62 2.72
CA TRP A 134 15.11 17.68 3.22
C TRP A 134 16.08 17.93 2.06
N CYS A 135 17.08 18.76 2.30
CA CYS A 135 18.15 19.04 1.35
C CYS A 135 19.48 19.02 2.09
N GLY A 136 20.24 17.95 1.90
CA GLY A 136 21.57 17.88 2.49
C GLY A 136 22.63 18.60 1.66
N SER A 137 23.75 18.93 2.31
CA SER A 137 24.80 19.79 1.76
C SER A 137 26.16 19.07 1.63
N LYS A 138 26.18 17.81 1.15
CA LYS A 138 27.39 16.99 1.02
C LYS A 138 27.61 16.57 -0.43
N ASP A 139 28.85 16.66 -0.92
CA ASP A 139 29.19 16.39 -2.32
C ASP A 139 29.19 14.89 -2.69
N ALA A 140 29.47 14.01 -1.74
CA ALA A 140 29.53 12.56 -1.98
C ALA A 140 28.94 11.76 -0.81
N PHE A 141 28.12 10.74 -1.14
CA PHE A 141 27.46 9.85 -0.19
C PHE A 141 26.62 10.57 0.87
N ILE A 142 25.66 11.37 0.41
CA ILE A 142 24.69 12.00 1.28
C ILE A 142 23.63 11.01 1.75
N PHE A 143 23.29 11.04 3.04
CA PHE A 143 22.25 10.17 3.58
C PHE A 143 21.39 10.87 4.63
N LEU A 144 20.15 10.42 4.70
CA LEU A 144 19.21 10.68 5.79
C LEU A 144 18.99 9.36 6.53
N SER A 145 19.01 9.42 7.85
CA SER A 145 18.73 8.32 8.75
C SER A 145 17.51 8.66 9.60
N VAL A 146 16.65 7.67 9.82
CA VAL A 146 15.41 7.81 10.58
C VAL A 146 15.34 6.66 11.58
N ASP A 147 15.33 6.98 12.87
CA ASP A 147 15.08 5.99 13.93
C ASP A 147 13.57 5.79 14.12
N LEU A 148 13.08 4.62 13.75
CA LEU A 148 11.66 4.29 13.89
C LEU A 148 11.26 3.96 15.35
N GLN A 149 12.20 3.99 16.31
CA GLN A 149 12.03 3.73 17.75
C GLN A 149 11.58 2.31 18.13
N ARG A 150 11.08 1.54 17.17
CA ARG A 150 10.70 0.13 17.31
C ARG A 150 10.98 -0.60 16.01
N ILE A 151 10.92 -1.92 16.09
CA ILE A 151 11.12 -2.79 14.94
C ILE A 151 9.82 -2.83 14.13
N TYR A 152 9.90 -2.47 12.85
CA TYR A 152 8.81 -2.56 11.90
C TYR A 152 9.16 -3.48 10.74
N THR A 153 8.14 -4.14 10.18
CA THR A 153 8.23 -4.80 8.88
C THR A 153 7.81 -3.81 7.81
N LEU A 154 8.80 -3.12 7.23
CA LEU A 154 8.55 -2.19 6.14
C LEU A 154 8.27 -2.98 4.85
N THR A 155 7.10 -2.77 4.29
CA THR A 155 6.63 -3.42 3.06
C THR A 155 6.61 -2.46 1.88
N THR A 156 6.47 -1.16 2.14
CA THR A 156 6.42 -0.12 1.12
C THR A 156 7.06 1.15 1.68
N LEU A 157 7.69 1.92 0.79
CA LEU A 157 8.33 3.19 1.12
C LEU A 157 7.85 4.26 0.13
N ARG A 158 7.22 5.31 0.65
CA ARG A 158 6.73 6.46 -0.12
C ARG A 158 7.71 7.63 0.03
N MET A 159 8.00 8.32 -1.07
CA MET A 159 8.85 9.50 -1.13
C MET A 159 8.23 10.49 -2.12
N ALA A 160 8.73 11.72 -2.15
CA ALA A 160 8.36 12.70 -3.15
C ALA A 160 9.52 13.67 -3.36
N GLY A 161 9.69 14.15 -4.59
CA GLY A 161 10.54 15.32 -4.84
C GLY A 161 9.88 16.59 -4.30
N VAL A 162 10.69 17.59 -3.97
CA VAL A 162 10.18 18.89 -3.53
C VAL A 162 9.80 19.70 -4.77
N ALA A 163 8.50 19.74 -5.07
CA ALA A 163 7.92 20.52 -6.16
C ALA A 163 6.94 21.56 -5.57
N GLY A 164 7.44 22.75 -5.21
CA GLY A 164 6.64 23.80 -4.59
C GLY A 164 7.21 25.21 -4.74
N SER A 165 6.55 26.18 -4.09
CA SER A 165 6.93 27.60 -4.00
C SER A 165 8.09 27.87 -3.03
N GLY A 166 8.70 26.82 -2.47
CA GLY A 166 9.89 26.91 -1.64
C GLY A 166 11.12 27.37 -2.44
N HIS A 167 12.17 27.75 -1.71
CA HIS A 167 13.42 28.25 -2.30
C HIS A 167 14.22 27.15 -3.00
N LEU A 168 14.08 25.90 -2.58
CA LEU A 168 14.73 24.74 -3.19
C LEU A 168 13.71 23.83 -3.86
N ARG A 169 14.10 23.34 -5.04
CA ARG A 169 13.37 22.37 -5.84
C ARG A 169 14.33 21.25 -6.19
N GLY A 170 13.90 20.01 -6.01
CA GLY A 170 14.77 18.85 -6.17
C GLY A 170 13.97 17.60 -6.47
N HIS A 171 14.57 16.72 -7.28
CA HIS A 171 14.02 15.42 -7.67
C HIS A 171 14.98 14.33 -7.21
N ILE A 172 14.44 13.13 -6.96
CA ILE A 172 15.22 11.99 -6.45
C ILE A 172 15.85 11.27 -7.66
N THR A 173 17.17 11.08 -7.64
CA THR A 173 17.93 10.51 -8.77
C THR A 173 18.47 9.11 -8.48
N LYS A 174 18.89 8.89 -7.23
CA LYS A 174 19.36 7.61 -6.73
C LYS A 174 18.97 7.47 -5.27
N MET A 175 18.48 6.29 -4.90
CA MET A 175 18.23 5.92 -3.51
C MET A 175 18.87 4.57 -3.24
N GLN A 176 19.49 4.44 -2.08
CA GLN A 176 19.92 3.16 -1.56
C GLN A 176 19.40 3.04 -0.14
N LEU A 177 18.62 2.00 0.14
CA LEU A 177 18.05 1.75 1.45
C LEU A 177 18.97 0.81 2.23
N PHE A 178 19.40 1.30 3.38
CA PHE A 178 20.15 0.55 4.37
C PHE A 178 19.30 0.46 5.62
N TYR A 179 19.29 -0.72 6.25
CA TYR A 179 18.58 -0.91 7.52
C TYR A 179 19.44 -1.71 8.48
N LYS A 180 19.11 -1.60 9.76
CA LYS A 180 19.65 -2.45 10.82
C LYS A 180 18.57 -2.58 11.90
N VAL A 181 18.51 -3.74 12.55
CA VAL A 181 17.54 -4.00 13.63
C VAL A 181 18.16 -3.72 15.00
N GLN A 182 19.49 -3.83 15.10
CA GLN A 182 20.23 -3.59 16.33
C GLN A 182 21.36 -2.59 16.09
N TYR A 183 21.68 -1.79 17.11
CA TYR A 183 22.74 -0.78 17.03
C TYR A 183 24.13 -1.35 16.77
N SER A 184 24.40 -2.56 17.27
CA SER A 184 25.68 -3.28 17.15
C SER A 184 25.87 -3.99 15.80
N GLN A 185 24.82 -4.04 14.97
CA GLN A 185 24.87 -4.68 13.66
C GLN A 185 25.36 -3.71 12.59
N ASN A 186 26.06 -4.24 11.59
CA ASN A 186 26.32 -3.51 10.37
C ASN A 186 25.01 -3.25 9.64
N TYR A 187 24.99 -2.19 8.83
CA TYR A 187 23.86 -1.94 7.95
C TYR A 187 23.79 -3.02 6.87
N ASP A 188 22.63 -3.65 6.78
CA ASP A 188 22.31 -4.53 5.66
C ASP A 188 21.73 -3.69 4.52
N THR A 189 22.12 -4.03 3.30
CA THR A 189 21.49 -3.49 2.10
C THR A 189 20.19 -4.23 1.88
N TYR A 190 19.08 -3.51 1.72
CA TYR A 190 17.85 -4.16 1.26
C TYR A 190 18.07 -4.69 -0.16
N PRO A 191 18.02 -6.01 -0.40
CA PRO A 191 18.31 -6.60 -1.70
C PRO A 191 17.11 -6.32 -2.60
N ILE A 192 17.15 -5.21 -3.31
CA ILE A 192 16.11 -4.90 -4.28
C ILE A 192 16.37 -5.76 -5.54
N VAL A 193 15.90 -7.01 -5.50
CA VAL A 193 15.86 -7.96 -6.63
C VAL A 193 14.47 -7.97 -7.30
N CYS A 194 13.48 -7.31 -6.70
CA CYS A 194 12.37 -6.80 -7.48
C CYS A 194 12.88 -5.55 -8.20
N TYR A 195 12.64 -5.44 -9.51
CA TYR A 195 12.79 -4.17 -10.20
C TYR A 195 12.04 -3.13 -9.39
N VAL A 196 12.82 -2.31 -8.68
CA VAL A 196 12.32 -1.29 -7.78
C VAL A 196 11.35 -0.51 -8.60
N PHE A 197 10.12 -0.37 -8.13
CA PHE A 197 9.24 0.65 -8.65
C PHE A 197 9.83 2.00 -8.21
N VAL A 198 10.71 2.43 -9.10
CA VAL A 198 11.22 3.75 -9.43
C VAL A 198 10.40 4.90 -8.80
N PHE A 199 11.04 5.63 -7.89
CA PHE A 199 10.89 7.08 -7.89
C PHE A 199 11.50 7.61 -9.19
N LEU A 200 10.71 8.30 -10.01
CA LEU A 200 11.22 9.07 -11.16
C LEU A 200 12.05 10.27 -10.63
N PHE A 201 13.37 10.34 -10.81
CA PHE A 201 14.24 10.46 -12.01
C PHE A 201 14.60 11.90 -12.42
N PHE A 202 15.91 12.17 -12.48
CA PHE A 202 16.79 12.88 -13.47
C PHE A 202 18.11 13.32 -12.76
#